data_AF-A0A094ZEQ5-F1
#
_entry.id   AF-A0A094ZEQ5-F1
#
_cell.length_a   1.000
_cell.length_b   1.000
_cell.length_c   1.000
_cell.angle_alpha   90.00
_cell.angle_beta   90.00
_cell.angle_gamma   90.00
#
_symmetry.space_group_name_H-M   'P 1'
#
loop_
_entity.id
_entity.type
_entity.pdbx_description
1 polymer ?
#
loop_
_entity_poly.entity_id
_entity_poly.type
_entity_poly.pdbx_seq_one_letter_code
_entity_poly.pdbx_strand_id
1 'polypeptide(L)'
;MLVHIREHYALSNGSYGRPRMTMELREAGLDVGERRVGRLMKDNGIRPVRTRRHKVTTDSYHQSDIVANLLDGDFLAEGPNQKWAGDIRYIWTGEGWLWRQNWPTRRQATAAIFQHINGFYNPRRRHSYLGGISPLAFEARVP
;
A
#
# COMPACT_ATOMS: atom_id res chain seq x y z
N MET A 1 -8.54 -0.92 24.71
CA MET A 1 -8.22 0.23 23.83
C MET A 1 -6.82 0.18 23.21
N LEU A 2 -5.75 0.28 24.00
CA LEU A 2 -4.38 0.23 23.46
C LEU A 2 -4.07 -1.11 22.74
N VAL A 3 -4.62 -2.22 23.24
CA VAL A 3 -4.54 -3.53 22.60
C VAL A 3 -5.07 -3.49 21.16
N HIS A 4 -6.27 -2.95 20.93
CA HIS A 4 -6.82 -2.77 19.58
C HIS A 4 -5.95 -1.85 18.71
N ILE A 5 -5.39 -0.78 19.27
CA ILE A 5 -4.46 0.07 18.51
C ILE A 5 -3.24 -0.73 18.05
N ARG A 6 -2.66 -1.57 18.91
CA ARG A 6 -1.51 -2.41 18.56
C ARG A 6 -1.87 -3.47 17.51
N GLU A 7 -3.02 -4.11 17.68
CA GLU A 7 -3.56 -5.09 16.74
C GLU A 7 -3.76 -4.49 15.34
N HIS A 8 -4.54 -3.42 15.21
CA HIS A 8 -4.76 -2.74 13.93
C HIS A 8 -3.48 -2.12 13.37
N TYR A 9 -2.54 -1.71 14.22
CA TYR A 9 -1.23 -1.23 13.77
C TYR A 9 -0.41 -2.36 13.14
N ALA A 10 -0.38 -3.55 13.75
CA ALA A 10 0.27 -4.73 13.19
C ALA A 10 -0.40 -5.17 11.87
N LEU A 11 -1.74 -5.23 11.83
CA LEU A 11 -2.51 -5.54 10.63
C LEU A 11 -2.29 -4.52 9.51
N SER A 12 -1.92 -3.28 9.85
CA SER A 12 -1.59 -2.23 8.87
C SER A 12 -0.14 -2.25 8.38
N ASN A 13 0.66 -3.24 8.78
CA ASN A 13 2.12 -3.26 8.61
C ASN A 13 2.79 -1.96 9.11
N GLY A 14 2.25 -1.38 10.19
CA GLY A 14 2.74 -0.13 10.78
C GLY A 14 2.47 1.13 9.94
N SER A 15 1.68 1.04 8.86
CA SER A 15 1.47 2.16 7.94
C SER A 15 0.41 3.17 8.42
N TYR A 16 -0.47 2.78 9.35
CA TYR A 16 -1.60 3.62 9.76
C TYR A 16 -1.22 4.60 10.88
N GLY A 17 -1.47 5.88 10.60
CA GLY A 17 -1.44 6.95 11.58
C GLY A 17 -2.81 7.18 12.24
N ARG A 18 -2.90 8.19 13.10
CA ARG A 18 -4.10 8.55 13.88
C ARG A 18 -5.42 8.51 13.09
N PRO A 19 -5.55 9.11 11.88
CA PRO A 19 -6.84 9.14 11.18
C PRO A 19 -7.31 7.74 10.76
N ARG A 20 -6.46 6.98 10.06
CA ARG A 20 -6.78 5.62 9.61
C ARG A 20 -6.96 4.66 10.78
N MET A 21 -6.16 4.82 11.84
CA MET A 21 -6.33 4.04 13.07
C MET A 21 -7.71 4.29 13.69
N THR A 22 -8.16 5.54 13.73
CA THR A 22 -9.49 5.87 14.27
C THR A 22 -10.61 5.28 13.43
N MET A 23 -10.45 5.27 12.10
CA MET A 23 -11.41 4.60 11.20
C MET A 23 -11.49 3.10 11.48
N GLU A 24 -10.34 2.42 11.59
CA GLU A 24 -10.28 0.99 11.91
C GLU A 24 -11.00 0.65 13.21
N LEU A 25 -10.73 1.42 14.27
CA LEU A 25 -11.31 1.18 15.58
C LEU A 25 -12.82 1.40 15.59
N ARG A 26 -13.30 2.41 14.85
CA ARG A 26 -14.75 2.66 14.68
C ARG A 26 -15.43 1.57 13.88
N GLU A 27 -14.80 1.07 12.82
CA GLU A 27 -15.31 -0.05 12.04
C GLU A 27 -15.32 -1.35 12.85
N ALA A 28 -14.39 -1.52 13.79
CA ALA A 28 -14.40 -2.58 14.79
C ALA A 28 -15.44 -2.37 15.92
N GLY A 29 -16.31 -1.36 15.83
CA GLY A 29 -17.38 -1.09 16.79
C GLY A 29 -16.96 -0.30 18.05
N LEU A 30 -15.73 0.23 18.09
CA LEU A 30 -15.26 1.03 19.22
C LEU A 30 -15.61 2.51 19.03
N ASP A 31 -16.38 3.07 19.96
CA ASP A 31 -16.61 4.51 19.98
C ASP A 31 -15.37 5.26 20.53
N VAL A 32 -14.58 5.81 19.61
CA VAL A 32 -13.34 6.53 19.93
C VAL A 32 -13.17 7.80 19.10
N GLY A 33 -12.68 8.83 19.78
CA GLY A 33 -12.23 10.07 19.17
C GLY A 33 -10.76 10.04 18.76
N GLU A 34 -10.43 10.71 17.66
CA GLU A 34 -9.05 10.80 17.15
C GLU A 34 -8.06 11.30 18.19
N ARG A 35 -8.43 12.27 19.03
CA ARG A 35 -7.54 12.82 20.08
C ARG A 35 -7.09 11.74 21.05
N ARG A 36 -7.99 10.85 21.47
CA ARG A 36 -7.69 9.74 22.39
C ARG A 36 -6.76 8.73 21.72
N VAL A 37 -7.05 8.37 20.47
CA VAL A 37 -6.20 7.46 19.67
C VAL A 37 -4.81 8.06 19.51
N GLY A 38 -4.71 9.33 19.11
CA GLY A 38 -3.45 10.02 18.93
C GLY A 38 -2.61 10.10 20.20
N ARG A 39 -3.25 10.39 21.35
CA ARG A 39 -2.58 10.38 22.66
C ARG A 39 -2.02 8.99 22.99
N LEU A 40 -2.84 7.95 22.90
CA LEU A 40 -2.41 6.57 23.16
C LEU A 40 -1.29 6.11 22.22
N MET A 41 -1.36 6.46 20.93
CA MET A 41 -0.30 6.16 19.97
C MET A 41 1.00 6.87 20.36
N LYS A 42 0.94 8.17 20.68
CA LYS A 42 2.10 8.97 21.09
C LYS A 42 2.76 8.43 22.36
N ASP A 43 1.96 8.21 23.42
CA ASP A 43 2.44 7.77 24.73
C ASP A 43 3.09 6.37 24.67
N ASN A 44 2.77 5.58 23.63
CA ASN A 44 3.30 4.23 23.42
C ASN A 44 4.30 4.15 22.26
N GLY A 45 4.77 5.28 21.72
CA GLY A 45 5.75 5.29 20.64
C GLY A 45 5.25 4.73 19.29
N ILE A 46 3.93 4.57 19.13
CA ILE A 46 3.32 4.06 17.90
C ILE A 46 3.26 5.22 16.90
N ARG A 47 4.08 5.13 15.86
CA ARG A 47 4.18 6.12 14.79
C ARG A 47 4.06 5.43 13.44
N PRO A 48 3.30 6.00 12.48
CA PRO A 48 3.23 5.41 11.15
C PRO A 48 4.64 5.34 10.57
N VAL A 49 5.01 4.16 10.09
CA VAL A 49 6.28 3.95 9.37
C VAL A 49 6.14 4.67 8.03
N ARG A 50 6.63 5.91 7.98
CA ARG A 50 6.70 6.73 6.78
C ARG A 50 8.09 6.63 6.18
N THR A 51 8.16 6.11 4.98
CA THR A 51 9.36 6.13 4.14
C THR A 51 9.33 7.35 3.21
N ARG A 52 10.19 8.35 3.48
CA ARG A 52 10.61 9.35 2.47
C ARG A 52 11.56 8.67 1.47
N ARG A 53 11.72 9.09 0.21
CA ARG A 53 10.97 9.95 -0.73
C ARG A 53 11.33 9.41 -2.14
N HIS A 54 10.46 9.66 -3.11
CA HIS A 54 10.67 9.58 -4.56
C HIS A 54 12.15 9.37 -5.00
N LYS A 55 12.48 8.15 -5.44
CA LYS A 55 13.62 7.96 -6.34
C LYS A 55 13.17 8.46 -7.71
N VAL A 56 13.95 9.36 -8.30
CA VAL A 56 13.87 9.58 -9.76
C VAL A 56 14.23 8.23 -10.38
N THR A 57 13.23 7.50 -10.87
CA THR A 57 13.40 6.16 -11.47
C THR A 57 13.97 6.23 -12.87
N THR A 58 13.90 7.41 -13.48
CA THR A 58 14.23 7.65 -14.88
C THR A 58 15.32 8.71 -14.94
N ASP A 59 16.54 8.29 -15.21
CA ASP A 59 17.58 9.20 -15.68
C ASP A 59 17.42 9.35 -17.19
N SER A 60 16.58 10.28 -17.65
CA SER A 60 16.43 10.52 -19.09
C SER A 60 17.71 11.12 -19.73
N TYR A 61 18.73 11.44 -18.93
CA TYR A 61 20.03 11.96 -19.35
C TYR A 61 21.14 10.90 -19.25
N HIS A 62 20.81 9.64 -19.55
CA HIS A 62 21.81 8.58 -19.70
C HIS A 62 22.25 8.42 -21.17
N GLN A 63 23.48 7.96 -21.38
CA GLN A 63 24.03 7.72 -22.73
C GLN A 63 23.50 6.44 -23.41
N SER A 64 22.61 5.68 -22.77
CA SER A 64 22.00 4.48 -23.34
C SER A 64 20.92 4.84 -24.37
N ASP A 65 20.75 3.97 -25.36
CA ASP A 65 19.69 4.10 -26.38
C ASP A 65 18.31 4.23 -25.72
N ILE A 66 17.69 5.40 -25.85
CA ILE A 66 16.33 5.63 -25.39
C ILE A 66 15.41 4.90 -26.38
N VAL A 67 14.85 3.76 -25.95
CA VAL A 67 13.80 3.07 -26.71
C VAL A 67 12.59 4.01 -26.79
N ALA A 68 12.04 4.19 -27.98
CA ALA A 68 10.89 5.06 -28.20
C ALA A 68 9.72 4.66 -27.30
N ASN A 69 9.09 5.64 -26.64
CA ASN A 69 7.85 5.42 -25.91
C ASN A 69 6.70 5.19 -26.91
N LEU A 70 6.51 3.94 -27.34
CA LEU A 70 5.51 3.55 -28.35
C LEU A 70 4.06 3.85 -27.94
N LEU A 71 3.80 4.03 -26.64
CA LEU A 71 2.47 4.39 -26.14
C LEU A 71 2.20 5.89 -26.24
N ASP A 72 3.22 6.73 -26.01
CA ASP A 72 3.14 8.20 -25.99
C ASP A 72 1.87 8.81 -25.37
N GLY A 73 1.35 8.18 -24.30
CA GLY A 73 0.14 8.61 -23.61
C GLY A 73 -1.19 8.19 -24.26
N ASP A 74 -1.16 7.48 -25.39
CA ASP A 74 -2.32 6.81 -25.97
C ASP A 74 -2.55 5.44 -25.30
N PHE A 75 -3.55 5.39 -24.43
CA PHE A 75 -3.98 4.17 -23.73
C PHE A 75 -5.21 3.50 -24.37
N LEU A 76 -5.73 4.01 -25.48
CA LEU A 76 -6.87 3.39 -26.17
C LEU A 76 -6.41 2.13 -26.92
N ALA A 77 -7.17 1.04 -26.83
CA ALA A 77 -6.91 -0.21 -27.56
C ALA A 77 -8.20 -0.68 -28.24
N GLU A 78 -8.11 -1.04 -29.52
CA GLU A 78 -9.23 -1.53 -30.33
C GLU A 78 -9.52 -3.02 -30.09
N GLY A 79 -8.55 -3.75 -29.51
CA GLY A 79 -8.70 -5.15 -29.14
C GLY A 79 -7.77 -5.58 -28.01
N PRO A 80 -8.02 -6.76 -27.40
CA PRO A 80 -7.16 -7.31 -26.36
C PRO A 80 -5.71 -7.51 -26.84
N ASN A 81 -4.76 -7.51 -25.92
CA ASN A 81 -3.32 -7.78 -26.15
C ASN A 81 -2.55 -6.78 -27.03
N GLN A 82 -3.12 -5.61 -27.36
CA GLN A 82 -2.43 -4.57 -28.15
C GLN A 82 -1.55 -3.64 -27.31
N LYS A 83 -1.98 -3.35 -26.09
CA LYS A 83 -1.27 -2.47 -25.14
C LYS A 83 -1.27 -3.14 -23.77
N TRP A 84 -0.10 -3.22 -23.15
CA TRP A 84 0.08 -3.84 -21.84
C TRP A 84 0.65 -2.80 -20.88
N ALA A 85 -0.15 -2.38 -19.90
CA ALA A 85 0.32 -1.53 -18.82
C ALA A 85 0.47 -2.37 -17.55
N GLY A 86 1.72 -2.55 -17.11
CA GLY A 86 2.04 -3.15 -15.82
C GLY A 86 2.71 -2.13 -14.93
N ASP A 87 2.15 -1.87 -13.74
CA ASP A 87 2.90 -1.20 -12.69
C ASP A 87 3.72 -2.23 -11.91
N ILE A 88 4.93 -1.85 -11.48
CA ILE A 88 5.63 -2.57 -10.42
C ILE A 88 5.48 -1.70 -9.17
N ARG A 89 4.53 -2.07 -8.30
CA ARG A 89 4.39 -1.39 -7.01
C ARG A 89 5.61 -1.63 -6.13
N TYR A 90 6.02 -0.57 -5.45
CA TYR A 90 6.82 -0.69 -4.24
C TYR A 90 5.98 -1.44 -3.19
N ILE A 91 6.29 -2.72 -2.99
CA ILE A 91 5.59 -3.62 -2.07
C ILE A 91 6.31 -3.62 -0.71
N TRP A 92 5.57 -3.33 0.36
CA TRP A 92 6.06 -3.41 1.73
C TRP A 92 5.59 -4.72 2.39
N THR A 93 6.50 -5.68 2.52
CA THR A 93 6.25 -6.98 3.15
C THR A 93 6.46 -6.87 4.67
N GLY A 94 6.10 -7.91 5.42
CA GLY A 94 6.40 -7.96 6.87
C GLY A 94 7.89 -7.88 7.20
N GLU A 95 8.75 -8.14 6.22
CA GLU A 95 10.21 -8.11 6.32
C GLU A 95 10.80 -6.77 5.87
N GLY A 96 10.06 -5.96 5.10
CA GLY A 96 10.43 -4.61 4.64
C GLY A 96 10.12 -4.39 3.15
N TRP A 97 10.87 -3.52 2.46
CA TRP A 97 10.64 -3.29 1.03
C TRP A 97 11.06 -4.50 0.22
N LEU A 98 10.16 -5.01 -0.62
CA LEU A 98 10.44 -6.16 -1.46
C LEU A 98 11.73 -6.03 -2.29
N TRP A 99 11.99 -4.86 -2.88
CA TRP A 99 13.19 -4.59 -3.67
C TRP A 99 14.47 -4.37 -2.84
N ARG A 100 14.36 -4.20 -1.52
CA ARG A 100 15.51 -4.10 -0.61
C ARG A 100 15.83 -5.40 0.10
N GLN A 101 14.98 -6.41 0.00
CA GLN A 101 15.24 -7.72 0.57
C GLN A 101 16.04 -8.58 -0.38
N ASN A 102 16.94 -9.37 0.19
CA ASN A 102 17.50 -10.50 -0.52
C ASN A 102 16.48 -11.64 -0.45
N TRP A 103 16.01 -12.09 -1.60
CA TRP A 103 15.10 -13.22 -1.71
C TRP A 103 15.88 -14.43 -2.21
N PRO A 104 16.23 -15.40 -1.32
CA PRO A 104 16.96 -16.59 -1.72
C PRO A 104 16.29 -17.37 -2.87
N THR A 105 14.97 -17.27 -3.01
CA THR A 105 14.21 -17.93 -4.07
C THR A 105 13.09 -17.06 -4.63
N ARG A 106 12.76 -17.26 -5.91
CA ARG A 106 11.57 -16.66 -6.55
C ARG A 106 10.29 -16.97 -5.78
N ARG A 107 10.16 -18.18 -5.23
CA ARG A 107 8.99 -18.62 -4.44
C ARG A 107 8.77 -17.76 -3.20
N GLN A 108 9.83 -17.38 -2.48
CA GLN A 108 9.72 -16.52 -1.30
C GLN A 108 9.28 -15.10 -1.69
N ALA A 109 9.88 -14.52 -2.75
CA ALA A 109 9.44 -13.23 -3.26
C ALA A 109 7.97 -13.26 -3.69
N THR A 110 7.55 -14.28 -4.45
CA THR A 110 6.16 -14.46 -4.86
C THR A 110 5.22 -14.59 -3.67
N ALA A 111 5.58 -15.38 -2.66
CA ALA A 111 4.79 -15.53 -1.44
C ALA A 111 4.63 -14.20 -0.68
N ALA A 112 5.70 -13.42 -0.58
CA ALA A 112 5.65 -12.12 0.09
C ALA A 112 4.84 -11.07 -0.68
N ILE A 113 4.91 -11.06 -2.02
CA ILE A 113 4.02 -10.27 -2.89
C ILE A 113 2.58 -10.68 -2.65
N PHE A 114 2.30 -11.98 -2.73
CA PHE A 114 0.96 -12.53 -2.56
C PHE A 114 0.39 -12.17 -1.18
N GLN A 115 1.17 -12.33 -0.12
CA GLN A 115 0.77 -11.98 1.24
C GLN A 115 0.51 -10.48 1.37
N HIS A 116 1.33 -9.62 0.75
CA HIS A 116 1.06 -8.19 0.75
C HIS A 116 -0.25 -7.86 0.02
N ILE A 117 -0.43 -8.37 -1.20
CA ILE A 117 -1.58 -8.06 -2.04
C ILE A 117 -2.87 -8.60 -1.41
N ASN A 118 -2.89 -9.89 -1.09
CA ASN A 118 -4.09 -10.60 -0.65
C ASN A 118 -4.29 -10.58 0.86
N GLY A 119 -3.25 -10.37 1.66
CA GLY A 119 -3.34 -10.30 3.12
C GLY A 119 -3.54 -8.87 3.66
N PHE A 120 -3.18 -7.85 2.89
CA PHE A 120 -3.27 -6.45 3.32
C PHE A 120 -3.81 -5.49 2.25
N TYR A 121 -3.17 -5.38 1.09
CA TYR A 121 -3.43 -4.32 0.13
C TYR A 121 -4.88 -4.33 -0.37
N ASN A 122 -5.31 -5.41 -1.01
CA ASN A 122 -6.65 -5.50 -1.58
C ASN A 122 -7.75 -5.53 -0.50
N PRO A 123 -7.66 -6.36 0.56
CA PRO A 123 -8.78 -6.48 1.50
C PRO A 123 -8.84 -5.35 2.53
N ARG A 124 -7.70 -4.75 2.91
CA ARG A 124 -7.63 -3.87 4.11
C ARG A 124 -7.09 -2.48 3.87
N ARG A 125 -6.20 -2.27 2.88
CA ARG A 125 -5.49 -0.99 2.75
C ARG A 125 -6.46 0.14 2.40
N ARG A 126 -6.65 1.05 3.34
CA ARG A 126 -7.49 2.24 3.16
C ARG A 126 -6.85 3.23 2.21
N HIS A 127 -7.57 3.58 1.16
CA HIS A 127 -7.14 4.56 0.18
C HIS A 127 -7.98 5.83 0.29
N SER A 128 -7.34 7.00 0.40
CA SER A 128 -8.05 8.28 0.54
C SER A 128 -8.90 8.60 -0.69
N TYR A 129 -8.39 8.30 -1.89
CA TYR A 129 -9.13 8.46 -3.15
C TYR A 129 -10.37 7.54 -3.23
N LEU A 130 -10.33 6.37 -2.58
CA LEU A 130 -11.47 5.45 -2.55
C LEU A 130 -12.45 5.78 -1.42
N GLY A 131 -12.33 6.93 -0.75
CA GLY A 131 -13.18 7.27 0.39
C GLY A 131 -12.81 6.54 1.69
N GLY A 132 -11.59 6.02 1.80
CA GLY A 132 -11.08 5.39 3.01
C GLY A 132 -11.46 3.91 3.17
N ILE A 133 -11.95 3.26 2.12
CA ILE A 133 -12.14 1.81 2.05
C ILE A 133 -10.99 1.14 1.31
N SER A 134 -10.98 -0.20 1.35
CA SER A 134 -10.00 -1.02 0.63
C SER A 134 -10.35 -1.16 -0.85
N PRO A 135 -9.38 -1.48 -1.73
CA PRO A 135 -9.64 -1.76 -3.15
C PRO A 135 -10.75 -2.80 -3.37
N LEU A 136 -10.70 -3.91 -2.64
CA LEU A 136 -11.71 -4.96 -2.77
C LEU A 136 -13.11 -4.46 -2.35
N ALA A 137 -13.19 -3.69 -1.27
CA ALA A 137 -14.46 -3.12 -0.80
C ALA A 137 -14.99 -2.04 -1.75
N PHE A 138 -14.11 -1.36 -2.49
CA PHE A 138 -14.50 -0.42 -3.53
C PHE A 138 -15.06 -1.15 -4.74
N GLU A 139 -14.36 -2.17 -5.25
CA GLU A 139 -14.83 -2.97 -6.38
C GLU A 139 -16.18 -3.62 -6.10
N ALA A 140 -16.41 -4.13 -4.89
CA ALA A 140 -17.71 -4.69 -4.48
C ALA A 140 -18.87 -3.67 -4.47
N ARG A 141 -18.59 -2.36 -4.56
CA ARG A 141 -19.59 -1.28 -4.63
C ARG A 141 -19.79 -0.73 -6.04
N VAL A 142 -18.90 -1.06 -6.97
CA VAL A 142 -19.04 -0.67 -8.37
C VAL A 142 -19.99 -1.69 -9.03
N PRO A 143 -21.08 -1.24 -9.68
CA PRO A 143 -22.05 -2.12 -10.33
C PRO A 143 -21.47 -2.88 -11.53
#